data_AF-A0A673ZUI3-F1
#
_entry.id   AF-A0A673ZUI3-F1
#
_cell.length_a   1.000
_cell.length_b   1.000
_cell.length_c   1.000
_cell.angle_alpha   90.00
_cell.angle_beta   90.00
_cell.angle_gamma   90.00
#
_symmetry.space_group_name_H-M   'P 1'
#
loop_
_entity.id
_entity.type
_entity.pdbx_description
1 polymer ?
#
loop_
_entity_poly.entity_id
_entity_poly.type
_entity_poly.pdbx_seq_one_letter_code
_entity_poly.pdbx_strand_id
1 'polypeptide(L)'
;MNQTVHFQDFDRSILVKIFPLPLLYVGNHITGLASTKKLSLPMFTVLRKFTILMTMIMEARLLRKTFPNHLIYSVLAIVFGIANPDISDLAFDAEGYTFILLNDVFTAASGVYTKKKLGTEGLGKYGILFYNAFIIVIPALLASAFTGDLHKAITFEHWLNAPFVSCFLISCLMGFVLMYSIVLCSHYNSALTTTVVGAIKNVAVAYIGMFLGGDYLFSWTNFLGLNIW
;
A
#
# COMPACT_ATOMS: atom_id res chain seq x y z
N MET A 1 0.58 -18.40 -33.70
CA MET A 1 0.17 -19.13 -32.49
C MET A 1 1.34 -19.16 -31.51
N ASN A 2 1.04 -18.88 -30.24
CA ASN A 2 1.88 -18.99 -29.04
C ASN A 2 3.06 -18.03 -28.86
N GLN A 3 2.78 -16.79 -28.44
CA GLN A 3 3.69 -16.06 -27.54
C GLN A 3 3.59 -16.69 -26.14
N THR A 4 4.48 -17.64 -25.90
CA THR A 4 4.68 -18.29 -24.60
C THR A 4 5.06 -17.26 -23.55
N VAL A 5 4.34 -17.31 -22.42
CA VAL A 5 4.67 -16.61 -21.19
C VAL A 5 6.12 -16.97 -20.81
N HIS A 6 7.05 -16.05 -21.06
CA HIS A 6 8.46 -16.24 -20.70
C HIS A 6 8.56 -16.06 -19.18
N PHE A 7 8.49 -17.17 -18.46
CA PHE A 7 8.94 -17.19 -17.06
C PHE A 7 10.43 -16.87 -17.07
N GLN A 8 10.83 -15.91 -16.27
CA GLN A 8 12.24 -15.56 -16.12
C GLN A 8 12.87 -16.65 -15.27
N ASP A 9 13.89 -17.32 -15.81
CA ASP A 9 14.58 -18.44 -15.18
C ASP A 9 14.97 -18.12 -13.72
N PHE A 10 14.95 -19.14 -12.87
CA PHE A 10 15.21 -19.08 -11.43
C PHE A 10 16.69 -18.76 -11.15
N ASP A 11 17.13 -17.56 -11.51
CA ASP A 11 18.50 -17.13 -11.33
C ASP A 11 18.63 -16.40 -9.98
N ARG A 12 19.56 -16.85 -9.13
CA ARG A 12 19.90 -16.19 -7.86
C ARG A 12 20.31 -14.73 -8.07
N SER A 13 20.76 -14.37 -9.27
CA SER A 13 21.03 -12.98 -9.65
C SER A 13 19.77 -12.10 -9.63
N ILE A 14 18.58 -12.66 -9.90
CA ILE A 14 17.29 -11.96 -9.88
C ILE A 14 16.89 -11.62 -8.45
N LEU A 15 17.17 -12.47 -7.46
CA LEU A 15 16.89 -12.18 -6.05
C LEU A 15 17.71 -10.96 -5.57
N VAL A 16 18.97 -10.87 -5.97
CA VAL A 16 19.83 -9.71 -5.69
C VAL A 16 19.36 -8.48 -6.46
N LYS A 17 18.94 -8.63 -7.72
CA LYS A 17 18.36 -7.54 -8.52
C LYS A 17 17.01 -7.07 -7.98
N ILE A 18 16.20 -7.92 -7.37
CA ILE A 18 14.89 -7.60 -6.79
C ILE A 18 15.03 -6.93 -5.41
N PHE A 19 16.12 -7.17 -4.69
CA PHE A 19 16.48 -6.36 -3.52
C PHE A 19 16.60 -4.87 -3.91
N PRO A 20 16.10 -3.88 -3.14
CA PRO A 20 15.46 -3.95 -1.83
C PRO A 20 13.92 -4.01 -1.85
N LEU A 21 13.28 -4.32 -2.99
CA LEU A 21 11.81 -4.26 -3.12
C LEU A 21 11.04 -5.06 -2.07
N PRO A 22 11.34 -6.34 -1.83
CA PRO A 22 10.57 -7.14 -0.88
C PRO A 22 10.68 -6.59 0.54
N LEU A 23 11.84 -6.03 0.91
CA LEU A 23 12.03 -5.39 2.21
C LEU A 23 11.13 -4.16 2.36
N LEU A 24 11.00 -3.35 1.32
CA LEU A 24 10.08 -2.21 1.29
C LEU A 24 8.61 -2.66 1.37
N TYR A 25 8.24 -3.77 0.72
CA TYR A 25 6.90 -4.34 0.81
C TYR A 25 6.59 -4.88 2.21
N VAL A 26 7.54 -5.57 2.85
CA VAL A 26 7.40 -6.04 4.23
C VAL A 26 7.25 -4.87 5.19
N GLY A 27 8.13 -3.86 5.05
CA GLY A 27 8.05 -2.62 5.83
C GLY A 27 6.70 -1.94 5.65
N ASN A 28 6.18 -1.87 4.42
CA ASN A 28 4.85 -1.35 4.13
C ASN A 28 3.75 -2.18 4.82
N HIS A 29 3.76 -3.51 4.72
CA HIS A 29 2.73 -4.34 5.36
C HIS A 29 2.72 -4.19 6.89
N ILE A 30 3.89 -4.25 7.53
CA ILE A 30 3.99 -4.17 8.99
C ILE A 30 3.56 -2.79 9.50
N THR A 31 4.10 -1.72 8.92
CA THR A 31 3.76 -0.34 9.33
C THR A 31 2.31 0.02 8.98
N GLY A 32 1.77 -0.53 7.89
CA GLY A 32 0.38 -0.37 7.49
C GLY A 32 -0.58 -1.02 8.48
N LEU A 33 -0.31 -2.28 8.88
CA LEU A 33 -1.11 -2.96 9.89
C LEU A 33 -1.02 -2.26 11.26
N ALA A 34 0.20 -1.86 11.67
CA ALA A 34 0.42 -1.14 12.92
C ALA A 34 -0.35 0.20 12.99
N SER A 35 -0.35 0.96 11.89
CA SER A 35 -1.09 2.23 11.82
C SER A 35 -2.60 2.03 11.82
N THR A 36 -3.14 1.01 11.14
CA THR A 36 -4.59 0.71 11.18
C THR A 36 -5.10 0.31 12.57
N LYS A 37 -4.23 -0.20 13.45
CA LYS A 37 -4.60 -0.54 14.83
C LYS A 37 -4.71 0.70 15.73
N LYS A 38 -3.94 1.75 15.44
CA LYS A 38 -3.80 2.94 16.30
C LYS A 38 -4.58 4.15 15.79
N LEU A 39 -4.80 4.23 14.47
CA LEU A 39 -5.50 5.34 13.84
C LEU A 39 -6.91 4.95 13.43
N SER A 40 -7.82 5.91 13.56
CA SER A 40 -9.14 5.81 12.94
C SER A 40 -8.99 5.76 11.42
N LEU A 41 -9.90 5.05 10.76
CA LEU A 41 -9.91 4.88 9.31
C LEU A 41 -9.85 6.23 8.53
N PRO A 42 -10.51 7.32 8.97
CA PRO A 42 -10.40 8.64 8.34
C PRO A 42 -9.00 9.20 8.41
N MET A 43 -8.41 9.19 9.60
CA MET A 43 -7.12 9.81 9.81
C MET A 43 -6.05 9.06 9.02
N PHE A 44 -6.18 7.74 8.95
CA PHE A 44 -5.37 6.90 8.07
C PHE A 44 -5.50 7.30 6.59
N THR A 45 -6.71 7.56 6.08
CA THR A 45 -6.90 7.98 4.69
C THR A 45 -6.41 9.40 4.38
N VAL A 46 -6.56 10.32 5.33
CA VAL A 46 -6.08 11.70 5.22
C VAL A 46 -4.56 11.72 5.20
N LEU A 47 -3.90 11.02 6.13
CA LEU A 47 -2.44 10.98 6.21
C LEU A 47 -1.82 10.27 5.00
N ARG A 48 -2.47 9.23 4.44
CA ARG A 48 -2.00 8.57 3.20
C ARG A 48 -1.91 9.47 1.98
N LYS A 49 -2.52 10.65 1.98
CA LYS A 49 -2.36 11.62 0.90
C LYS A 49 -0.93 12.19 0.86
N PHE A 50 -0.17 12.17 1.97
CA PHE A 50 1.25 12.53 1.98
C PHE A 50 2.10 11.57 1.12
N THR A 51 1.69 10.32 0.95
CA THR A 51 2.30 9.37 0.00
C THR A 51 2.44 9.96 -1.41
N ILE A 52 1.51 10.81 -1.86
CA ILE A 52 1.54 11.41 -3.20
C ILE A 52 2.76 12.34 -3.34
N LEU A 53 2.98 13.22 -2.35
CA LEU A 53 4.15 14.09 -2.29
C LEU A 53 5.45 13.28 -2.25
N MET A 54 5.50 12.27 -1.36
CA MET A 54 6.68 11.41 -1.23
C MET A 54 6.99 10.67 -2.53
N THR A 55 5.97 10.15 -3.21
CA THR A 55 6.09 9.48 -4.51
C THR A 55 6.62 10.45 -5.57
N MET A 56 6.12 11.69 -5.64
CA MET A 56 6.57 12.70 -6.60
C MET A 56 8.05 13.04 -6.40
N ILE A 57 8.48 13.29 -5.15
CA ILE A 57 9.88 13.56 -4.82
C ILE A 57 10.76 12.37 -5.21
N MET A 58 10.27 11.15 -4.98
CA MET A 58 11.02 9.93 -5.23
C MET A 58 11.12 9.59 -6.73
N GLU A 59 10.05 9.77 -7.52
CA GLU A 59 10.10 9.68 -8.98
C GLU A 59 11.04 10.74 -9.57
N ALA A 60 11.02 11.98 -9.05
CA ALA A 60 11.91 13.04 -9.50
C ALA A 60 13.39 12.69 -9.23
N ARG A 61 13.72 12.12 -8.06
CA ARG A 61 15.10 11.74 -7.71
C ARG A 61 15.58 10.45 -8.38
N LEU A 62 14.78 9.38 -8.37
CA LEU A 62 15.21 8.05 -8.83
C LEU A 62 15.00 7.80 -10.33
N LEU A 63 13.92 8.32 -10.90
CA LEU A 63 13.61 8.16 -12.33
C LEU A 63 14.03 9.40 -13.14
N ARG A 64 14.53 10.46 -12.48
CA ARG A 64 14.91 11.75 -13.09
C ARG A 64 13.79 12.34 -13.95
N LYS A 65 12.54 12.11 -13.56
CA LYS A 65 11.37 12.60 -14.28
C LYS A 65 11.11 14.06 -13.89
N THR A 66 10.89 14.92 -14.87
CA THR A 66 10.42 16.28 -14.65
C THR A 66 8.90 16.30 -14.64
N PHE A 67 8.32 17.05 -13.71
CA PHE A 67 6.88 17.25 -13.61
C PHE A 67 6.53 18.68 -14.02
N PRO A 68 5.44 18.89 -14.77
CA PRO A 68 4.96 20.23 -15.10
C PRO A 68 4.47 20.95 -13.83
N ASN A 69 4.62 22.27 -13.80
CA ASN A 69 4.36 23.09 -12.61
C ASN A 69 2.93 22.92 -12.06
N HIS A 70 1.93 22.67 -12.91
CA HIS A 70 0.55 22.45 -12.46
C HIS A 70 0.44 21.25 -11.51
N LEU A 71 1.15 20.14 -11.77
CA LEU A 71 1.14 18.95 -10.91
C LEU A 71 1.79 19.24 -9.56
N ILE A 72 2.85 20.04 -9.53
CA ILE A 72 3.53 20.43 -8.30
C ILE A 72 2.60 21.28 -7.44
N TYR A 73 1.93 22.28 -8.03
CA TYR A 73 0.99 23.11 -7.29
C TYR A 73 -0.21 22.32 -6.76
N SER A 74 -0.77 21.37 -7.53
CA SER A 74 -1.84 20.50 -7.05
C SER A 74 -1.39 19.66 -5.85
N VAL A 75 -0.21 19.04 -5.89
CA VAL A 75 0.29 18.22 -4.78
C VAL A 75 0.61 19.06 -3.54
N LEU A 76 1.13 20.28 -3.73
CA LEU A 76 1.32 21.21 -2.62
C LEU A 76 -0.02 21.62 -2.00
N ALA A 77 -1.05 21.90 -2.80
CA ALA A 77 -2.38 22.25 -2.31
C ALA A 77 -3.00 21.12 -1.47
N ILE A 78 -2.85 19.86 -1.88
CA ILE A 78 -3.27 18.68 -1.10
C ILE A 78 -2.59 18.69 0.28
N VAL A 79 -1.27 18.88 0.31
CA VAL A 79 -0.48 18.87 1.54
C VAL A 79 -0.87 20.01 2.47
N PHE A 80 -1.04 21.22 1.95
CA PHE A 80 -1.52 22.37 2.72
C PHE A 80 -2.93 22.14 3.28
N GLY A 81 -3.81 21.49 2.51
CA GLY A 81 -5.16 21.15 2.96
C GLY A 81 -5.21 20.22 4.16
N ILE A 82 -4.24 19.31 4.26
CA ILE A 82 -4.16 18.30 5.33
C ILE A 82 -3.38 18.83 6.55
N ALA A 83 -2.44 19.75 6.35
CA ALA A 83 -1.61 20.34 7.40
C ALA A 83 -2.38 21.29 8.35
N ASN A 84 -3.69 21.46 8.16
CA ASN A 84 -4.51 22.31 9.01
C ASN A 84 -4.61 21.73 10.44
N PRO A 85 -4.37 22.53 11.49
CA PRO A 85 -4.37 22.06 12.89
C PRO A 85 -5.68 21.39 13.31
N ASP A 86 -6.82 21.89 12.83
CA ASP A 86 -8.16 21.36 13.14
C ASP A 86 -8.38 19.90 12.69
N ILE A 87 -7.62 19.45 11.68
CA ILE A 87 -7.65 18.05 11.21
C ILE A 87 -6.77 17.16 12.10
N SER A 88 -5.72 17.73 12.69
CA SER A 88 -4.71 16.99 13.45
C SER A 88 -5.09 16.72 14.92
N ASP A 89 -6.09 17.42 15.45
CA ASP A 89 -6.40 17.48 16.89
C ASP A 89 -7.38 16.38 17.38
N LEU A 90 -8.05 15.64 16.48
CA LEU A 90 -9.11 14.70 16.90
C LEU A 90 -8.61 13.35 17.48
N ALA A 91 -7.35 12.97 17.25
CA ALA A 91 -6.78 11.69 17.69
C ALA A 91 -5.24 11.71 17.67
N PHE A 92 -4.61 12.72 18.29
CA PHE A 92 -3.16 12.87 18.26
C PHE A 92 -2.45 11.74 19.04
N ASP A 93 -2.17 10.64 18.34
CA ASP A 93 -1.26 9.58 18.77
C ASP A 93 0.03 9.69 17.96
N ALA A 94 1.06 10.28 18.57
CA ALA A 94 2.35 10.50 17.91
C ALA A 94 2.97 9.20 17.37
N GLU A 95 2.71 8.07 18.03
CA GLU A 95 3.20 6.77 17.59
C GLU A 95 2.48 6.31 16.31
N GLY A 96 1.16 6.39 16.27
CA GLY A 96 0.35 6.10 15.09
C GLY A 96 0.71 6.97 13.88
N TYR A 97 0.96 8.27 14.09
CA TYR A 97 1.33 9.22 13.03
C TYR A 97 2.72 8.91 12.47
N THR A 98 3.66 8.52 13.33
CA THR A 98 5.00 8.11 12.90
C THR A 98 4.92 6.83 12.06
N PHE A 99 4.10 5.85 12.47
CA PHE A 99 3.93 4.61 11.72
C PHE A 99 3.29 4.82 10.35
N ILE A 100 2.28 5.68 10.22
CA ILE A 100 1.65 5.94 8.92
C ILE A 100 2.54 6.78 8.00
N LEU A 101 3.28 7.76 8.51
CA LEU A 101 4.26 8.48 7.68
C LEU A 101 5.39 7.56 7.20
N LEU A 102 5.84 6.66 8.06
CA LEU A 102 6.81 5.63 7.67
C LEU A 102 6.20 4.65 6.65
N ASN A 103 4.93 4.29 6.82
CA ASN A 103 4.17 3.49 5.85
C ASN A 103 4.11 4.16 4.47
N ASP A 104 3.86 5.47 4.46
CA ASP A 104 3.80 6.28 3.25
C ASP A 104 5.15 6.31 2.52
N VAL A 105 6.27 6.45 3.25
CA VAL A 105 7.62 6.34 2.68
C VAL A 105 7.83 4.97 2.04
N PHE A 106 7.48 3.88 2.73
CA PHE A 106 7.63 2.53 2.20
C PHE A 106 6.70 2.26 1.00
N THR A 107 5.49 2.79 1.01
CA THR A 107 4.55 2.70 -0.10
C THR A 107 5.06 3.46 -1.33
N ALA A 108 5.52 4.69 -1.16
CA ALA A 108 6.13 5.48 -2.23
C ALA A 108 7.37 4.77 -2.80
N ALA A 109 8.27 4.31 -1.93
CA ALA A 109 9.48 3.60 -2.35
C ALA A 109 9.16 2.31 -3.10
N SER A 110 8.30 1.43 -2.55
CA SER A 110 7.92 0.18 -3.20
C SER A 110 7.28 0.41 -4.57
N GLY A 111 6.40 1.42 -4.72
CA GLY A 111 5.81 1.79 -6.01
C GLY A 111 6.84 2.27 -7.04
N VAL A 112 7.71 3.21 -6.67
CA VAL A 112 8.72 3.79 -7.57
C VAL A 112 9.78 2.75 -7.98
N TYR A 113 10.27 1.95 -7.04
CA TYR A 113 11.22 0.88 -7.35
C TYR A 113 10.58 -0.21 -8.23
N THR A 114 9.29 -0.54 -8.03
CA THR A 114 8.59 -1.54 -8.84
C THR A 114 8.53 -1.07 -10.29
N LYS A 115 8.17 0.19 -10.50
CA LYS A 115 8.16 0.80 -11.84
C LYS A 115 9.54 0.87 -12.49
N LYS A 116 10.58 1.22 -11.72
CA LYS A 116 11.97 1.23 -12.22
C LYS A 116 12.39 -0.15 -12.72
N LYS A 117 12.08 -1.23 -11.99
CA LYS A 117 12.46 -2.60 -12.40
C LYS A 117 11.61 -3.16 -13.53
N LEU A 118 10.33 -2.79 -13.60
CA LEU A 118 9.48 -3.06 -14.78
C LEU A 118 10.06 -2.43 -16.06
N GLY A 119 10.61 -1.21 -15.98
CA GLY A 119 11.10 -0.47 -17.13
C GLY A 119 12.56 -0.71 -17.54
N THR A 120 13.46 -1.07 -16.62
CA THR A 120 14.91 -1.14 -16.87
C THR A 120 15.47 -2.56 -17.02
N GLU A 121 14.85 -3.57 -16.39
CA GLU A 121 15.46 -4.91 -16.28
C GLU A 121 14.69 -6.03 -17.01
N GLY A 122 13.61 -5.70 -17.73
CA GLY A 122 12.81 -6.72 -18.43
C GLY A 122 12.19 -7.77 -17.50
N LEU A 123 12.12 -7.51 -16.19
CA LEU A 123 11.43 -8.39 -15.26
C LEU A 123 9.95 -8.42 -15.63
N GLY A 124 9.50 -9.55 -16.17
CA GLY A 124 8.10 -9.76 -16.53
C GLY A 124 7.17 -9.58 -15.32
N LYS A 125 5.95 -9.09 -15.56
CA LYS A 125 4.93 -8.82 -14.51
C LYS A 125 4.74 -9.97 -13.52
N TYR A 126 4.84 -11.20 -14.01
CA TYR A 126 4.69 -12.42 -13.22
C TYR A 126 5.90 -12.72 -12.33
N GLY A 127 7.11 -12.37 -12.78
CA GLY A 127 8.34 -12.55 -12.02
C GLY A 127 8.34 -11.66 -10.78
N ILE A 128 8.04 -10.37 -10.94
CA ILE A 128 7.98 -9.43 -9.79
C ILE A 128 6.93 -9.89 -8.77
N LEU A 129 5.74 -10.29 -9.22
CA LEU A 129 4.69 -10.76 -8.31
C LEU A 129 5.10 -12.04 -7.57
N PHE A 130 5.66 -13.02 -8.28
CA PHE A 130 6.06 -14.31 -7.72
C PHE A 130 7.20 -14.16 -6.71
N TYR A 131 8.29 -13.47 -7.08
CA TYR A 131 9.43 -13.26 -6.19
C TYR A 131 9.08 -12.38 -5.01
N ASN A 132 8.23 -11.36 -5.19
CA ASN A 132 7.77 -10.54 -4.08
C ASN A 132 6.94 -11.37 -3.08
N ALA A 133 5.98 -12.17 -3.56
CA ALA A 133 5.20 -13.05 -2.71
C ALA A 133 6.08 -14.07 -1.97
N PHE A 134 7.01 -14.72 -2.67
CA PHE A 134 7.92 -15.71 -2.07
C PHE A 134 8.82 -15.10 -0.99
N ILE A 135 9.36 -13.91 -1.23
CA ILE A 135 10.27 -13.24 -0.29
C ILE A 135 9.51 -12.62 0.88
N ILE A 136 8.26 -12.16 0.72
CA ILE A 136 7.43 -11.63 1.82
C ILE A 136 7.02 -12.73 2.81
N VAL A 137 6.79 -13.96 2.34
CA VAL A 137 6.32 -15.08 3.18
C VAL A 137 7.26 -15.34 4.37
N ILE A 138 8.58 -15.34 4.14
CA ILE A 138 9.59 -15.62 5.16
C ILE A 138 9.56 -14.60 6.33
N PRO A 139 9.75 -13.28 6.10
CA PRO A 139 9.68 -12.27 7.14
C PRO A 139 8.27 -12.11 7.72
N ALA A 140 7.20 -12.34 6.96
CA ALA A 140 5.84 -12.31 7.50
C ALA A 140 5.60 -13.45 8.51
N LEU A 141 6.07 -14.67 8.19
CA LEU A 141 6.02 -15.81 9.10
C LEU A 141 6.85 -15.55 10.37
N LEU A 142 8.07 -15.03 10.21
CA LEU A 142 8.93 -14.67 11.35
C LEU A 142 8.26 -13.61 12.23
N ALA A 143 7.75 -12.53 11.64
CA ALA A 143 7.06 -11.47 12.38
C ALA A 143 5.81 -12.00 13.11
N SER A 144 5.03 -12.87 12.46
CA SER A 144 3.86 -13.52 13.07
C SER A 144 4.24 -14.45 14.23
N ALA A 145 5.36 -15.17 14.11
CA ALA A 145 5.90 -15.99 15.19
C ALA A 145 6.37 -15.14 16.38
N PHE A 146 7.09 -14.03 16.13
CA PHE A 146 7.54 -13.11 17.18
C PHE A 146 6.39 -12.38 17.89
N THR A 147 5.32 -12.05 17.17
CA THR A 147 4.15 -11.34 17.73
C THR A 147 3.22 -12.30 18.51
N GLY A 148 3.41 -13.62 18.36
CA GLY A 148 2.58 -14.65 18.98
C GLY A 148 1.22 -14.85 18.29
N ASP A 149 0.95 -14.12 17.20
CA ASP A 149 -0.26 -14.29 16.41
C ASP A 149 -0.31 -15.64 15.71
N LEU A 150 0.85 -16.23 15.42
CA LEU A 150 0.94 -17.60 14.88
C LEU A 150 0.32 -18.63 15.83
N HIS A 151 0.53 -18.48 17.13
CA HIS A 151 -0.05 -19.39 18.12
C HIS A 151 -1.56 -19.21 18.22
N LYS A 152 -2.05 -17.97 18.18
CA LYS A 152 -3.50 -17.67 18.14
C LYS A 152 -4.17 -18.19 16.87
N ALA A 153 -3.47 -18.11 15.73
CA ALA A 153 -3.96 -18.63 14.46
C ALA A 153 -4.09 -20.15 14.48
N ILE A 154 -3.14 -20.88 15.08
CA ILE A 154 -3.18 -22.35 15.17
C ILE A 154 -4.29 -22.82 16.12
N THR A 155 -4.49 -22.11 17.24
CA THR A 155 -5.50 -22.47 18.26
C THR A 155 -6.92 -21.96 17.92
N PHE A 156 -7.15 -21.44 16.72
CA PHE A 156 -8.45 -20.89 16.34
C PHE A 156 -9.51 -21.99 16.17
N GLU A 157 -10.50 -22.04 17.05
CA GLU A 157 -11.50 -23.14 17.11
C GLU A 157 -12.40 -23.26 15.87
N HIS A 158 -12.52 -22.21 15.05
CA HIS A 158 -13.45 -22.15 13.94
C HIS A 158 -12.83 -22.46 12.56
N TRP A 159 -11.62 -23.04 12.49
CA TRP A 159 -11.02 -23.48 11.22
C TRP A 159 -11.89 -24.47 10.44
N LEU A 160 -12.73 -25.25 11.13
CA LEU A 160 -13.60 -26.25 10.51
C LEU A 160 -14.97 -25.70 10.07
N ASN A 161 -15.28 -24.44 10.36
CA ASN A 161 -16.54 -23.84 9.94
C ASN A 161 -16.51 -23.55 8.43
N ALA A 162 -17.31 -24.29 7.67
CA ALA A 162 -17.49 -24.10 6.22
C ALA A 162 -17.69 -22.63 5.78
N PRO A 163 -18.57 -21.81 6.42
CA PRO A 163 -18.76 -20.42 5.99
C PRO A 163 -17.51 -19.54 6.24
N PHE A 164 -16.75 -19.82 7.30
CA PHE A 164 -15.51 -19.11 7.58
C PHE A 164 -14.46 -19.44 6.53
N VAL A 165 -14.26 -20.72 6.24
CA VAL A 165 -13.30 -21.18 5.23
C VAL A 165 -13.65 -20.65 3.84
N SER A 166 -14.93 -20.64 3.46
CA SER A 166 -15.35 -20.07 2.17
C SER A 166 -15.07 -18.59 2.07
N CYS A 167 -15.41 -17.80 3.11
CA CYS A 167 -15.12 -16.36 3.13
C CYS A 167 -13.62 -16.09 3.13
N PHE A 168 -12.83 -16.90 3.84
CA PHE A 168 -11.38 -16.81 3.87
C PHE A 168 -10.77 -17.07 2.49
N LEU A 169 -11.18 -18.14 1.80
CA LEU A 169 -10.70 -18.44 0.45
C LEU A 169 -11.06 -17.35 -0.56
N ILE A 170 -12.28 -16.81 -0.49
CA ILE A 170 -12.71 -15.69 -1.33
C ILE A 170 -11.86 -14.45 -1.06
N SER A 171 -11.54 -14.16 0.21
CA SER A 171 -10.66 -13.05 0.60
C SER A 171 -9.24 -13.23 0.02
N CYS A 172 -8.67 -14.45 0.10
CA CYS A 172 -7.38 -14.76 -0.51
C CYS A 172 -7.38 -14.55 -2.02
N LEU A 173 -8.44 -15.01 -2.72
CA LEU A 173 -8.60 -14.82 -4.15
C LEU A 173 -8.66 -13.33 -4.51
N MET A 174 -9.45 -12.54 -3.78
CA MET A 174 -9.55 -11.10 -4.01
C MET A 174 -8.24 -10.36 -3.72
N GLY A 175 -7.50 -10.77 -2.70
CA GLY A 175 -6.16 -10.26 -2.42
C GLY A 175 -5.20 -10.48 -3.59
N PHE A 176 -5.23 -11.66 -4.20
CA PHE A 176 -4.43 -11.95 -5.40
C PHE A 176 -4.86 -11.08 -6.60
N VAL A 177 -6.16 -10.98 -6.87
CA VAL A 177 -6.70 -10.13 -7.95
C VAL A 177 -6.32 -8.67 -7.75
N LEU A 178 -6.37 -8.17 -6.53
CA LEU A 178 -5.97 -6.80 -6.18
C LEU A 178 -4.48 -6.57 -6.46
N MET A 179 -3.60 -7.47 -5.99
CA MET A 179 -2.16 -7.35 -6.22
C MET A 179 -1.81 -7.42 -7.70
N TYR A 180 -2.43 -8.34 -8.44
CA TYR A 180 -2.27 -8.43 -9.89
C TYR A 180 -2.70 -7.14 -10.61
N SER A 181 -3.85 -6.58 -10.22
CA SER A 181 -4.38 -5.34 -10.81
C SER A 181 -3.48 -4.12 -10.54
N ILE A 182 -2.87 -4.03 -9.35
CA ILE A 182 -1.92 -2.95 -9.01
C ILE A 182 -0.67 -3.04 -9.89
N VAL A 183 -0.11 -4.24 -10.06
CA VAL A 183 1.05 -4.47 -10.93
C VAL A 183 0.72 -4.16 -12.39
N LEU A 184 -0.46 -4.58 -12.84
CA LEU A 184 -0.93 -4.31 -14.21
C LEU A 184 -1.13 -2.81 -14.45
N CYS A 185 -1.73 -2.10 -13.49
CA CYS A 185 -1.86 -0.64 -13.54
C CYS A 185 -0.50 0.06 -13.59
N SER A 186 0.46 -0.39 -12.77
CA SER A 186 1.83 0.16 -12.74
C SER A 186 2.61 -0.09 -14.04
N HIS A 187 2.25 -1.12 -14.80
CA HIS A 187 2.85 -1.43 -16.08
C HIS A 187 2.33 -0.52 -17.19
N TYR A 188 1.00 -0.33 -17.27
CA TYR A 188 0.39 0.50 -18.31
C TYR A 188 0.42 2.00 -18.00
N ASN A 189 0.57 2.37 -16.73
CA ASN A 189 0.43 3.74 -16.26
C ASN A 189 1.67 4.22 -15.50
N SER A 190 1.75 5.53 -15.23
CA SER A 190 2.84 6.07 -14.41
C SER A 190 2.66 5.68 -12.92
N ALA A 191 3.74 5.60 -12.13
CA ALA A 191 3.62 5.30 -10.69
C ALA A 191 2.85 6.41 -9.98
N LEU A 192 3.05 7.69 -10.37
CA LEU A 192 2.22 8.78 -9.86
C LEU A 192 0.72 8.51 -10.08
N THR A 193 0.32 8.09 -11.27
CA THR A 193 -1.09 7.81 -11.57
C THR A 193 -1.60 6.59 -10.79
N THR A 194 -0.76 5.57 -10.60
CA THR A 194 -1.10 4.41 -9.76
C THR A 194 -1.30 4.81 -8.31
N THR A 195 -0.46 5.70 -7.77
CA THR A 195 -0.61 6.26 -6.43
C THR A 195 -1.90 7.08 -6.29
N VAL A 196 -2.26 7.90 -7.30
CA VAL A 196 -3.51 8.67 -7.31
C VAL A 196 -4.74 7.74 -7.35
N VAL A 197 -4.75 6.72 -8.21
CA VAL A 197 -5.84 5.71 -8.24
C VAL A 197 -5.92 4.97 -6.89
N GLY A 198 -4.77 4.66 -6.30
CA GLY A 198 -4.69 4.09 -4.95
C GLY A 198 -5.29 5.00 -3.87
N ALA A 199 -5.07 6.31 -3.96
CA ALA A 199 -5.67 7.29 -3.07
C ALA A 199 -7.20 7.36 -3.25
N ILE A 200 -7.70 7.35 -4.49
CA ILE A 200 -9.15 7.35 -4.80
C ILE A 200 -9.81 6.12 -4.20
N LYS A 201 -9.18 4.94 -4.39
CA LYS A 201 -9.62 3.69 -3.77
C LYS A 201 -9.69 3.81 -2.25
N ASN A 202 -8.69 4.40 -1.60
CA ASN A 202 -8.70 4.56 -0.14
C ASN A 202 -9.88 5.45 0.31
N VAL A 203 -10.18 6.53 -0.41
CA VAL A 203 -11.35 7.39 -0.13
C VAL A 203 -12.66 6.63 -0.32
N ALA A 204 -12.81 5.86 -1.40
CA ALA A 204 -14.00 5.03 -1.61
C ALA A 204 -14.19 4.01 -0.47
N VAL A 205 -13.11 3.35 -0.02
CA VAL A 205 -13.14 2.44 1.13
C VAL A 205 -13.52 3.19 2.42
N ALA A 206 -13.05 4.42 2.61
CA ALA A 206 -13.46 5.23 3.76
C ALA A 206 -14.95 5.55 3.75
N TYR A 207 -15.51 5.96 2.62
CA TYR A 207 -16.97 6.19 2.50
C TYR A 207 -17.76 4.92 2.77
N ILE A 208 -17.37 3.79 2.18
CA ILE A 208 -18.03 2.50 2.43
C ILE A 208 -17.92 2.12 3.91
N GLY A 209 -16.76 2.34 4.54
CA GLY A 209 -16.54 2.11 5.96
C GLY A 209 -17.40 3.00 6.87
N MET A 210 -17.68 4.25 6.47
CA MET A 210 -18.61 5.13 7.18
C MET A 210 -20.05 4.62 7.13
N PHE A 211 -20.48 4.12 5.97
CA PHE A 211 -21.86 3.63 5.79
C PHE A 211 -22.10 2.27 6.45
N LEU A 212 -21.11 1.37 6.42
CA LEU A 212 -21.25 0.00 6.94
C LEU A 212 -20.76 -0.17 8.39
N GLY A 213 -19.83 0.67 8.83
CA GLY A 213 -19.03 0.43 10.03
C GLY A 213 -19.69 0.74 11.37
N GLY A 214 -20.79 1.51 11.42
CA GLY A 214 -21.53 1.83 12.65
C GLY A 214 -20.80 2.69 13.69
N ASP A 215 -19.47 2.55 13.81
CA ASP A 215 -18.60 3.18 14.81
C ASP A 215 -17.99 4.52 14.34
N TYR A 216 -18.57 5.13 13.30
CA TYR A 216 -18.02 6.34 12.71
C TYR A 216 -18.56 7.61 13.37
N LEU A 217 -17.76 8.22 14.24
CA LEU A 217 -17.99 9.60 14.70
C LEU A 217 -17.75 10.56 13.53
N PHE A 218 -18.83 10.97 12.88
CA PHE A 218 -18.81 11.98 11.83
C PHE A 218 -18.30 13.31 12.40
N SER A 219 -17.11 13.73 11.96
CA SER A 219 -16.57 15.06 12.22
C SER A 219 -16.45 15.83 10.91
N TRP A 220 -16.86 17.09 10.91
CA TRP A 220 -16.71 18.02 9.78
C TRP A 220 -15.26 18.15 9.31
N THR A 221 -14.29 18.00 10.21
CA THR A 221 -12.86 18.07 9.89
C THR A 221 -12.40 16.84 9.09
N ASN A 222 -12.88 15.64 9.41
CA ASN A 222 -12.62 14.43 8.62
C ASN A 222 -13.28 14.50 7.25
N PHE A 223 -14.49 15.05 7.16
CA PHE A 223 -15.19 15.24 5.88
C PHE A 223 -14.43 16.22 4.97
N LEU A 224 -13.98 17.36 5.50
CA LEU A 224 -13.16 18.32 4.74
C LEU A 224 -11.82 17.70 4.32
N GLY A 225 -11.13 17.00 5.21
CA GLY A 225 -9.87 16.31 4.90
C GLY A 225 -10.00 15.23 3.81
N LEU A 226 -11.14 14.54 3.74
CA LEU A 226 -11.44 13.58 2.67
C LEU A 226 -11.69 14.26 1.31
N ASN A 227 -12.41 15.39 1.31
CA ASN A 227 -12.82 16.10 0.10
C ASN A 227 -11.73 17.01 -0.51
N ILE A 228 -10.71 17.41 0.26
CA ILE A 228 -9.60 18.23 -0.27
C ILE A 228 -8.67 17.35 -1.12
N TRP A 229 -8.59 17.67 -2.42
CA TRP A 229 -7.79 17.02 -3.46
C TRP A 229 -7.06 18.04 -4.31
#